data_AF-A0A134AGS3-F1
#
_entry.id   AF-A0A134AGS3-F1
#
_cell.length_a   1.000
_cell.length_b   1.000
_cell.length_c   1.000
_cell.angle_alpha   90.00
_cell.angle_beta   90.00
_cell.angle_gamma   90.00
#
_symmetry.space_group_name_H-M   'P 1'
#
loop_
_entity.id
_entity.type
_entity.pdbx_description
1 polymer ?
#
loop_
_entity_poly.entity_id
_entity_poly.type
_entity_poly.pdbx_seq_one_letter_code
_entity_poly.pdbx_strand_id
1 'polypeptide(L)'
;MKKLLSITLALVCLLVPRFVHAESSKTYEVPVVLKHASAEKESMANKALSPVAEVKEEGGKMHYKVFVKPLSFMGQQGNLTNLFVTAGGREEAVKVAGKGEFTQSFSFVRSGKENVVDVALWVDVMDQMQGGQPGAGEQKARLAFDWNSAKLVSAPEAKKMPKAPAAPKANGNKDVTIMVNGKVVPSDSPVFIEQGRTMVPLRFISEALGLKVNWDGKTRTAIVGEGKNVMKLPIGKKVILKHDGSSKAIDVPAMIRNERTMVPIRAIGEISGAKVNWDGANRQVIINK
;
A
#
# COMPACT_ATOMS: atom_id res chain seq x y z
N MET A 1 15.73 -65.60 36.98
CA MET A 1 15.41 -64.14 37.05
C MET A 1 16.67 -63.41 36.58
N LYS A 2 16.69 -62.42 35.69
CA LYS A 2 15.65 -61.55 35.08
C LYS A 2 15.89 -61.44 33.56
N LYS A 3 14.86 -61.11 32.76
CA LYS A 3 15.01 -60.81 31.32
C LYS A 3 15.64 -59.42 31.14
N LEU A 4 16.52 -59.24 30.16
CA LEU A 4 16.92 -57.93 29.64
C LEU A 4 16.45 -57.84 28.18
N LEU A 5 15.41 -57.05 27.93
CA LEU A 5 15.05 -56.65 26.56
C LEU A 5 15.85 -55.39 26.22
N SER A 6 16.57 -55.42 25.10
CA SER A 6 17.12 -54.21 24.50
C SER A 6 16.01 -53.50 23.73
N ILE A 7 15.70 -52.25 24.10
CA ILE A 7 14.72 -51.40 23.41
C ILE A 7 15.47 -50.24 22.77
N THR A 8 15.55 -50.27 21.44
CA THR A 8 16.14 -49.19 20.64
C THR A 8 15.18 -47.99 20.62
N LEU A 9 15.50 -46.94 21.37
CA LEU A 9 14.67 -45.73 21.41
C LEU A 9 14.95 -44.84 20.18
N ALA A 10 14.07 -44.92 19.18
CA ALA A 10 14.13 -44.02 18.03
C ALA A 10 13.77 -42.59 18.45
N LEU A 11 14.74 -41.68 18.35
CA LEU A 11 14.55 -40.26 18.65
C LEU A 11 13.73 -39.59 17.52
N VAL A 12 12.40 -39.60 17.66
CA VAL A 12 11.50 -38.84 16.78
C VAL A 12 11.68 -37.35 17.07
N CYS A 13 12.49 -36.69 16.24
CA CYS A 13 12.66 -35.24 16.29
C CYS A 13 11.38 -34.56 15.79
N LEU A 14 10.47 -34.28 16.72
CA LEU A 14 9.26 -33.49 16.49
C LEU A 14 9.66 -32.07 16.09
N LEU A 15 9.76 -31.83 14.79
CA LEU A 15 9.96 -30.51 14.21
C LEU A 15 8.67 -29.71 14.40
N VAL A 16 8.49 -29.12 15.58
CA VAL A 16 7.37 -28.20 15.84
C VAL A 16 7.54 -27.03 14.87
N PRO A 17 6.60 -26.78 13.94
CA PRO A 17 6.72 -25.64 13.05
C PRO A 17 6.69 -24.39 13.91
N ARG A 18 7.77 -23.60 13.87
CA ARG A 18 7.79 -22.26 14.47
C ARG A 18 6.66 -21.48 13.82
N PHE A 19 5.60 -21.22 14.57
CA PHE A 19 4.59 -20.24 14.21
C PHE A 19 5.30 -18.90 14.09
N VAL A 20 5.61 -18.52 12.85
CA VAL A 20 5.82 -17.12 12.48
C VAL A 20 4.53 -16.43 12.87
N HIS A 21 4.55 -15.75 14.02
CA HIS A 21 3.45 -14.91 14.41
C HIS A 21 3.35 -13.82 13.34
N ALA A 22 2.25 -13.82 12.59
CA ALA A 22 1.96 -12.72 11.69
C ALA A 22 1.90 -11.46 12.56
N GLU A 23 2.84 -10.54 12.37
CA GLU A 23 2.94 -9.36 13.22
C GLU A 23 1.65 -8.55 13.09
N SER A 24 1.01 -8.38 14.24
CA SER A 24 -0.37 -7.97 14.33
C SER A 24 -0.46 -6.46 14.15
N SER A 25 -0.66 -5.99 12.92
CA SER A 25 -0.66 -4.56 12.63
C SER A 25 -1.97 -3.86 13.00
N LYS A 26 -1.86 -2.60 13.45
CA LYS A 26 -2.99 -1.72 13.80
C LYS A 26 -2.87 -0.43 13.00
N THR A 27 -3.96 0.08 12.43
CA THR A 27 -4.00 1.42 11.85
C THR A 27 -4.82 2.35 12.72
N TYR A 28 -4.26 3.53 12.99
CA TYR A 28 -4.87 4.61 13.73
C TYR A 28 -5.14 5.80 12.79
N GLU A 29 -6.33 6.38 12.87
CA GLU A 29 -6.58 7.77 12.48
C GLU A 29 -6.19 8.65 13.67
N VAL A 30 -5.17 9.49 13.51
CA VAL A 30 -4.63 10.33 14.58
C VAL A 30 -4.83 11.80 14.19
N PRO A 31 -5.60 12.59 14.98
CA PRO A 31 -5.70 14.03 14.73
C PRO A 31 -4.32 14.68 14.76
N VAL A 32 -4.05 15.54 13.78
CA VAL A 32 -2.74 16.15 13.58
C VAL A 32 -2.86 17.65 13.31
N VAL A 33 -1.94 18.42 13.90
CA VAL A 33 -1.82 19.87 13.69
C VAL A 33 -0.38 20.21 13.36
N LEU A 34 -0.16 21.01 12.32
CA LEU A 34 1.14 21.59 12.02
C LEU A 34 1.34 22.86 12.87
N LYS A 35 2.23 22.79 13.86
CA LYS A 35 2.65 23.93 14.69
C LYS A 35 3.87 24.65 14.12
N HIS A 36 4.03 25.91 14.50
CA HIS A 36 5.26 26.66 14.28
C HIS A 36 6.44 26.03 15.05
N ALA A 37 7.66 26.11 14.52
CA ALA A 37 8.85 25.50 15.14
C ALA A 37 9.09 26.00 16.58
N SER A 38 9.09 27.31 16.78
CA SER A 38 9.46 27.95 18.07
C SER A 38 8.31 28.58 18.84
N ALA A 39 7.08 28.51 18.34
CA ALA A 39 5.92 29.17 18.96
C ALA A 39 4.77 28.17 19.15
N GLU A 40 4.05 28.30 20.27
CA GLU A 40 2.84 27.50 20.55
C GLU A 40 1.62 28.06 19.83
N LYS A 41 1.72 28.13 18.49
CA LYS A 41 0.65 28.46 17.56
C LYS A 41 0.72 27.56 16.33
N GLU A 42 -0.38 27.46 15.61
CA GLU A 42 -0.41 26.79 14.31
C GLU A 42 0.55 27.45 13.31
N SER A 43 1.13 26.64 12.44
CA SER A 43 1.81 27.10 11.24
C SER A 43 0.78 27.64 10.24
N MET A 44 1.16 28.65 9.44
CA MET A 44 0.32 29.13 8.34
C MET A 44 -0.02 27.99 7.34
N ALA A 45 0.87 27.00 7.23
CA ALA A 45 0.67 25.82 6.40
C ALA A 45 -0.28 24.77 7.01
N ASN A 46 -0.79 24.94 8.26
CA ASN A 46 -1.74 24.00 8.85
C ASN A 46 -3.04 23.88 8.02
N LYS A 47 -3.48 24.97 7.36
CA LYS A 47 -4.64 24.94 6.45
C LYS A 47 -4.46 24.06 5.21
N ALA A 48 -3.21 23.72 4.87
CA ALA A 48 -2.87 22.79 3.78
C ALA A 48 -2.77 21.33 4.26
N LEU A 49 -2.67 21.09 5.57
CA LEU A 49 -2.60 19.75 6.18
C LEU A 49 -4.01 19.18 6.39
N SER A 50 -4.17 17.88 6.16
CA SER A 50 -5.35 17.13 6.60
C SER A 50 -5.38 17.08 8.13
N PRO A 51 -6.50 17.40 8.79
CA PRO A 51 -6.60 17.39 10.26
C PRO A 51 -6.46 16.00 10.88
N VAL A 52 -6.39 14.95 10.05
CA VAL A 52 -6.16 13.56 10.45
C VAL A 52 -5.01 12.98 9.62
N ALA A 53 -4.07 12.34 10.32
CA ALA A 53 -3.03 11.49 9.76
C ALA A 53 -3.41 10.01 9.89
N GLU A 54 -2.87 9.18 9.01
CA GLU A 54 -2.93 7.72 9.13
C GLU A 54 -1.61 7.25 9.78
N VAL A 55 -1.68 6.43 10.84
CA VAL A 55 -0.48 5.85 11.46
C VAL A 55 -0.65 4.34 11.63
N LYS A 56 0.20 3.54 10.99
CA LYS A 56 0.19 2.08 11.08
C LYS A 56 1.27 1.58 12.04
N GLU A 57 0.87 0.90 13.10
CA GLU A 57 1.72 0.13 14.01
C GLU A 57 1.97 -1.26 13.39
N GLU A 58 3.22 -1.58 13.04
CA GLU A 58 3.64 -2.86 12.44
C GLU A 58 5.11 -3.14 12.80
N GLY A 59 5.45 -4.37 13.21
CA GLY A 59 6.82 -4.74 13.60
C GLY A 59 7.46 -3.86 14.68
N GLY A 60 6.65 -3.36 15.63
CA GLY A 60 7.09 -2.41 16.66
C GLY A 60 7.42 -1.01 16.15
N LYS A 61 7.14 -0.69 14.88
CA LYS A 61 7.34 0.61 14.26
C LYS A 61 6.01 1.29 13.96
N MET A 62 6.05 2.62 13.90
CA MET A 62 4.92 3.47 13.54
C MET A 62 5.19 4.10 12.17
N HIS A 63 4.40 3.72 11.18
CA HIS A 63 4.43 4.25 9.82
C HIS A 63 3.41 5.38 9.73
N TYR A 64 3.88 6.63 9.82
CA TYR A 64 3.04 7.82 9.74
C TYR A 64 2.84 8.21 8.29
N LYS A 65 1.64 8.72 7.99
CA LYS A 65 1.30 9.31 6.70
C LYS A 65 0.43 10.55 6.91
N VAL A 66 0.97 11.70 6.54
CA VAL A 66 0.26 12.98 6.53
C VAL A 66 -0.17 13.31 5.11
N PHE A 67 -1.35 13.91 4.96
CA PHE A 67 -1.93 14.26 3.66
C PHE A 67 -1.99 15.79 3.54
N VAL A 68 -1.61 16.34 2.39
CA VAL A 68 -1.60 17.77 2.16
C VAL A 68 -2.24 18.15 0.83
N LYS A 69 -2.82 19.34 0.79
CA LYS A 69 -3.32 20.02 -0.41
C LYS A 69 -2.41 21.21 -0.75
N PRO A 70 -2.51 21.80 -1.95
CA PRO A 70 -1.73 22.98 -2.28
C PRO A 70 -2.03 24.12 -1.30
N LEU A 71 -0.97 24.76 -0.82
CA LEU A 71 -1.02 25.93 0.05
C LEU A 71 -1.47 27.16 -0.76
N SER A 72 -2.31 28.01 -0.17
CA SER A 72 -2.52 29.37 -0.69
C SER A 72 -1.76 30.37 0.18
N PHE A 73 -0.94 31.20 -0.45
CA PHE A 73 -0.11 32.22 0.20
C PHE A 73 -0.09 33.48 -0.65
N MET A 74 -0.47 34.63 -0.08
CA MET A 74 -0.50 35.94 -0.76
C MET A 74 -1.24 35.95 -2.12
N GLY A 75 -2.28 35.14 -2.28
CA GLY A 75 -3.04 35.01 -3.54
C GLY A 75 -2.39 34.09 -4.58
N GLN A 76 -1.17 33.61 -4.34
CA GLN A 76 -0.54 32.53 -5.11
C GLN A 76 -0.88 31.16 -4.52
N GLN A 77 -0.71 30.12 -5.32
CA GLN A 77 -0.87 28.72 -4.91
C GLN A 77 0.49 28.03 -5.05
N GLY A 78 0.92 27.34 -4.00
CA GLY A 78 2.17 26.59 -3.95
C GLY A 78 1.97 25.17 -3.41
N ASN A 79 2.88 24.26 -3.72
CA ASN A 79 2.83 22.87 -3.33
C ASN A 79 3.93 22.56 -2.32
N LEU A 80 3.64 21.67 -1.36
CA LEU A 80 4.69 21.10 -0.53
C LEU A 80 5.53 20.18 -1.42
N THR A 81 6.78 20.55 -1.67
CA THR A 81 7.68 19.82 -2.56
C THR A 81 8.34 18.67 -1.82
N ASN A 82 8.83 18.91 -0.60
CA ASN A 82 9.52 17.93 0.24
C ASN A 82 9.14 18.13 1.72
N LEU A 83 9.16 17.03 2.48
CA LEU A 83 9.04 17.02 3.93
C LEU A 83 10.20 16.19 4.47
N PHE A 84 10.92 16.72 5.46
CA PHE A 84 12.01 16.03 6.14
C PHE A 84 11.66 15.89 7.61
N VAL A 85 11.79 14.70 8.17
CA VAL A 85 11.81 14.50 9.62
C VAL A 85 13.19 14.90 10.12
N THR A 86 13.27 15.78 11.12
CA THR A 86 14.54 16.27 11.68
C THR A 86 14.85 15.70 13.06
N ALA A 87 13.92 14.94 13.66
CA ALA A 87 14.08 14.34 14.98
C ALA A 87 14.95 13.07 14.93
N GLY A 88 16.21 13.19 15.36
CA GLY A 88 17.19 12.10 15.40
C GLY A 88 18.09 11.98 14.17
N GLY A 89 18.02 12.94 13.24
CA GLY A 89 18.68 12.93 11.93
C GLY A 89 17.80 13.64 10.91
N ARG A 90 18.29 13.88 9.69
CA ARG A 90 17.47 14.41 8.58
C ARG A 90 17.09 13.26 7.64
N GLU A 91 15.84 12.81 7.74
CA GLU A 91 15.25 11.78 6.87
C GLU A 91 14.22 12.43 5.94
N GLU A 92 14.29 12.19 4.63
CA GLU A 92 13.26 12.67 3.70
C GLU A 92 12.06 11.72 3.70
N ALA A 93 10.87 12.26 3.93
CA ALA A 93 9.62 11.50 3.90
C ALA A 93 9.23 11.15 2.47
N VAL A 94 8.78 9.91 2.26
CA VAL A 94 8.37 9.41 0.95
C VAL A 94 7.10 10.13 0.50
N LYS A 95 7.24 10.98 -0.53
CA LYS A 95 6.14 11.69 -1.18
C LYS A 95 5.35 10.73 -2.10
N VAL A 96 4.05 10.63 -1.87
CA VAL A 96 3.11 9.80 -2.65
C VAL A 96 1.90 10.64 -3.06
N ALA A 97 1.38 10.43 -4.27
CA ALA A 97 0.16 11.10 -4.73
C ALA A 97 -1.02 10.84 -3.77
N GLY A 98 -1.68 11.91 -3.37
CA GLY A 98 -2.88 11.90 -2.54
C GLY A 98 -4.18 11.75 -3.37
N LYS A 99 -5.33 12.01 -2.75
CA LYS A 99 -6.67 11.81 -3.34
C LYS A 99 -7.65 12.87 -2.84
N GLY A 100 -8.58 13.27 -3.71
CA GLY A 100 -9.56 14.32 -3.39
C GLY A 100 -8.87 15.69 -3.30
N GLU A 101 -9.22 16.49 -2.30
CA GLU A 101 -8.61 17.80 -2.08
C GLU A 101 -7.13 17.71 -1.65
N PHE A 102 -6.75 16.67 -0.90
CA PHE A 102 -5.38 16.44 -0.46
C PHE A 102 -4.61 15.69 -1.55
N THR A 103 -4.05 16.44 -2.50
CA THR A 103 -3.41 15.93 -3.72
C THR A 103 -2.04 15.26 -3.48
N GLN A 104 -1.46 15.40 -2.29
CA GLN A 104 -0.16 14.81 -1.93
C GLN A 104 -0.22 14.16 -0.54
N SER A 105 0.71 13.26 -0.26
CA SER A 105 0.94 12.69 1.07
C SER A 105 2.42 12.41 1.28
N PHE A 106 2.86 12.46 2.54
CA PHE A 106 4.24 12.24 2.94
C PHE A 106 4.28 11.17 4.03
N SER A 107 5.09 10.14 3.82
CA SER A 107 5.16 8.96 4.70
C SER A 107 6.55 8.82 5.32
N PHE A 108 6.61 8.56 6.63
CA PHE A 108 7.85 8.39 7.38
C PHE A 108 7.66 7.37 8.52
N VAL A 109 8.76 6.81 9.05
CA VAL A 109 8.71 5.73 10.04
C VAL A 109 9.38 6.17 11.35
N ARG A 110 8.73 5.90 12.49
CA ARG A 110 9.30 6.12 13.83
C ARG A 110 9.29 4.83 14.65
N SER A 111 10.07 4.81 15.73
CA SER A 111 10.15 3.70 16.69
C SER A 111 8.98 3.64 17.67
N GLY A 112 8.12 4.66 17.73
CA GLY A 112 7.01 4.72 18.68
C GLY A 112 5.98 5.80 18.38
N LYS A 113 5.00 5.92 19.29
CA LYS A 113 3.95 6.96 19.26
C LYS A 113 4.55 8.27 19.74
N GLU A 114 4.85 9.15 18.80
CA GLU A 114 5.41 10.48 19.07
C GLU A 114 4.27 11.49 19.03
N ASN A 115 4.08 12.24 20.12
CA ASN A 115 3.10 13.33 20.19
C ASN A 115 3.53 14.56 19.40
N VAL A 116 4.84 14.71 19.15
CA VAL A 116 5.44 15.81 18.39
C VAL A 116 6.58 15.25 17.55
N VAL A 117 6.57 15.54 16.24
CA VAL A 117 7.66 15.23 15.32
C VAL A 117 8.16 16.53 14.69
N ASP A 118 9.43 16.86 14.91
CA ASP A 118 10.08 18.02 14.29
C ASP A 118 10.31 17.75 12.80
N VAL A 119 9.94 18.72 11.96
CA VAL A 119 10.03 18.62 10.50
C VAL A 119 10.59 19.88 9.84
N ALA A 120 11.19 19.71 8.68
CA ALA A 120 11.48 20.78 7.73
C ALA A 120 10.62 20.59 6.46
N LEU A 121 10.12 21.69 5.91
CA LEU A 121 9.16 21.73 4.81
C LEU A 121 9.70 22.62 3.69
N TRP A 122 9.68 22.12 2.45
CA TRP A 122 10.03 22.90 1.26
C TRP A 122 8.75 23.19 0.46
N VAL A 123 8.60 24.42 -0.02
CA VAL A 123 7.41 24.86 -0.77
C VAL A 123 7.88 25.64 -1.98
N ASP A 124 7.42 25.26 -3.16
CA ASP A 124 7.85 25.84 -4.45
C ASP A 124 7.75 27.38 -4.51
N VAL A 125 6.66 27.97 -4.02
CA VAL A 125 6.49 29.44 -3.97
C VAL A 125 7.47 30.11 -3.00
N MET A 126 7.83 29.45 -1.90
CA MET A 126 8.81 29.97 -0.93
C MET A 126 10.23 29.88 -1.50
N ASP A 127 10.55 28.78 -2.19
CA ASP A 127 11.80 28.62 -2.93
C ASP A 127 11.95 29.71 -3.99
N GLN A 128 10.88 29.98 -4.77
CA GLN A 128 10.85 31.06 -5.77
C GLN A 128 11.08 32.45 -5.15
N MET A 129 10.48 32.75 -4.01
CA MET A 129 10.71 34.01 -3.28
C MET A 129 12.13 34.15 -2.73
N GLN A 130 12.85 33.04 -2.53
CA GLN A 130 14.24 33.00 -2.04
C GLN A 130 15.27 32.74 -3.16
N GLY A 131 14.93 33.06 -4.42
CA GLY A 131 15.85 32.95 -5.57
C GLY A 131 15.70 31.70 -6.43
N GLY A 132 14.66 30.90 -6.22
CA GLY A 132 14.24 29.80 -7.11
C GLY A 132 15.02 28.50 -6.99
N GLN A 133 15.99 28.40 -6.07
CA GLN A 133 16.69 27.14 -5.81
C GLN A 133 15.83 26.23 -4.91
N PRO A 134 15.65 24.93 -5.24
CA PRO A 134 14.90 24.01 -4.40
C PRO A 134 15.41 23.97 -2.96
N GLY A 135 14.52 24.19 -2.00
CA GLY A 135 14.83 24.27 -0.57
C GLY A 135 15.34 25.61 -0.05
N ALA A 136 15.53 26.62 -0.90
CA ALA A 136 15.89 27.97 -0.45
C ALA A 136 14.82 28.59 0.48
N GLY A 137 13.56 28.16 0.35
CA GLY A 137 12.44 28.57 1.17
C GLY A 137 12.19 27.73 2.42
N GLU A 138 13.11 26.84 2.83
CA GLU A 138 12.90 25.87 3.92
C GLU A 138 12.25 26.47 5.17
N GLN A 139 11.10 25.91 5.58
CA GLN A 139 10.41 26.27 6.82
C GLN A 139 10.47 25.12 7.82
N LYS A 140 10.94 25.39 9.04
CA LYS A 140 10.87 24.45 10.16
C LYS A 140 9.50 24.49 10.82
N ALA A 141 8.97 23.33 11.17
CA ALA A 141 7.66 23.18 11.79
C ALA A 141 7.63 21.94 12.70
N ARG A 142 6.51 21.71 13.38
CA ARG A 142 6.28 20.56 14.25
C ARG A 142 4.95 19.91 13.91
N LEU A 143 4.93 18.61 13.60
CA LEU A 143 3.69 17.85 13.50
C LEU A 143 3.30 17.40 14.91
N ALA A 144 2.21 17.95 15.45
CA ALA A 144 1.65 17.57 16.74
C ALA A 144 0.52 16.55 16.52
N PHE A 145 0.67 15.34 17.06
CA PHE A 145 -0.27 14.23 16.96
C PHE A 145 -1.01 14.04 18.28
N ASP A 146 -2.34 14.17 18.29
CA ASP A 146 -3.15 13.90 19.47
C ASP A 146 -3.51 12.42 19.57
N TRP A 147 -2.60 11.66 20.18
CA TRP A 147 -2.80 10.25 20.45
C TRP A 147 -3.91 9.93 21.46
N ASN A 148 -4.38 10.92 22.25
CA ASN A 148 -5.52 10.71 23.15
C ASN A 148 -6.86 10.68 22.39
N SER A 149 -6.93 11.41 21.27
CA SER A 149 -8.08 11.44 20.36
C SER A 149 -7.94 10.46 19.17
N ALA A 150 -6.91 9.61 19.17
CA ALA A 150 -6.66 8.66 18.09
C ALA A 150 -7.74 7.56 18.02
N LYS A 151 -8.23 7.27 16.81
CA LYS A 151 -9.22 6.23 16.54
C LYS A 151 -8.53 5.02 15.93
N LEU A 152 -8.71 3.85 16.54
CA LEU A 152 -8.29 2.58 15.97
C LEU A 152 -9.23 2.20 14.82
N VAL A 153 -8.77 2.35 13.57
CA VAL A 153 -9.55 2.09 12.35
C VAL A 153 -9.28 0.71 11.73
N SER A 154 -8.14 0.10 12.09
CA SER A 154 -7.96 -1.35 11.96
C SER A 154 -7.22 -1.88 13.18
N ALA A 155 -7.73 -2.96 13.74
CA ALA A 155 -7.04 -3.77 14.74
C ALA A 155 -6.68 -5.11 14.10
N PRO A 156 -5.67 -5.83 14.59
CA PRO A 156 -5.58 -7.25 14.31
C PRO A 156 -6.82 -7.92 14.88
N GLU A 157 -7.63 -8.55 14.00
CA GLU A 157 -8.84 -9.27 14.42
C GLU A 157 -8.48 -10.36 15.43
N ALA A 158 -8.79 -10.12 16.70
CA ALA A 158 -8.87 -11.18 17.69
C ALA A 158 -9.98 -12.13 17.26
N LYS A 159 -9.60 -13.30 16.74
CA LYS A 159 -10.46 -14.36 16.18
C LYS A 159 -11.86 -14.39 16.80
N LYS A 160 -12.86 -13.84 16.08
CA LYS A 160 -14.28 -14.05 16.37
C LYS A 160 -14.99 -14.54 15.12
N MET A 161 -15.65 -15.68 15.27
CA MET A 161 -16.42 -16.33 14.21
C MET A 161 -17.60 -15.43 13.78
N PRO A 162 -18.03 -15.51 12.51
CA PRO A 162 -18.98 -14.55 11.94
C PRO A 162 -20.37 -14.63 12.59
N LYS A 163 -20.97 -13.47 12.85
CA LYS A 163 -22.41 -13.32 13.08
C LYS A 163 -22.99 -12.44 11.95
N ALA A 164 -24.15 -12.84 11.44
CA ALA A 164 -24.78 -12.29 10.24
C ALA A 164 -25.19 -10.79 10.39
N PRO A 165 -25.38 -10.06 9.28
CA PRO A 165 -25.21 -8.60 9.26
C PRO A 165 -26.47 -7.76 9.48
N ALA A 166 -26.25 -6.49 9.83
CA ALA A 166 -27.18 -5.38 9.55
C ALA A 166 -26.39 -4.16 9.03
N ALA A 167 -26.84 -3.58 7.91
CA ALA A 167 -26.42 -2.29 7.33
C ALA A 167 -27.49 -1.20 7.71
N PRO A 168 -27.39 0.12 7.42
CA PRO A 168 -26.66 0.89 6.37
C PRO A 168 -25.82 2.08 6.95
N LYS A 169 -25.28 3.12 6.28
CA LYS A 169 -24.95 3.55 4.88
C LYS A 169 -23.97 4.75 4.99
N ALA A 170 -22.95 4.90 4.13
CA ALA A 170 -22.37 6.22 3.76
C ALA A 170 -21.44 6.17 2.52
N ASN A 171 -21.37 7.27 1.77
CA ASN A 171 -20.56 7.43 0.57
C ASN A 171 -19.10 7.83 0.89
N GLY A 172 -18.16 7.25 0.15
CA GLY A 172 -16.74 7.63 0.14
C GLY A 172 -16.03 6.98 -1.04
N ASN A 173 -14.96 7.57 -1.56
CA ASN A 173 -14.29 7.08 -2.77
C ASN A 173 -13.39 5.86 -2.48
N LYS A 174 -13.98 4.71 -2.12
CA LYS A 174 -13.28 3.47 -1.76
C LYS A 174 -12.25 3.07 -2.82
N ASP A 175 -11.01 2.86 -2.40
CA ASP A 175 -9.98 2.30 -3.27
C ASP A 175 -10.28 0.85 -3.64
N VAL A 176 -9.85 0.45 -4.84
CA VAL A 176 -10.10 -0.90 -5.32
C VAL A 176 -9.15 -1.88 -4.63
N THR A 177 -9.68 -2.62 -3.66
CA THR A 177 -8.93 -3.61 -2.88
C THR A 177 -8.86 -4.94 -3.64
N ILE A 178 -7.73 -5.64 -3.58
CA ILE A 178 -7.61 -7.02 -4.12
C ILE A 178 -7.51 -8.00 -2.95
N MET A 179 -8.32 -9.06 -2.97
CA MET A 179 -8.18 -10.23 -2.12
C MET A 179 -7.80 -11.47 -2.93
N VAL A 180 -6.86 -12.27 -2.41
CA VAL A 180 -6.51 -13.60 -2.89
C VAL A 180 -6.66 -14.59 -1.74
N ASN A 181 -7.48 -15.63 -1.93
CA ASN A 181 -7.75 -16.70 -0.96
C ASN A 181 -8.12 -16.15 0.43
N GLY A 182 -9.02 -15.16 0.46
CA GLY A 182 -9.48 -14.48 1.68
C GLY A 182 -8.47 -13.51 2.31
N LYS A 183 -7.28 -13.28 1.72
CA LYS A 183 -6.28 -12.33 2.21
C LYS A 183 -6.21 -11.11 1.29
N VAL A 184 -6.20 -9.90 1.86
CA VAL A 184 -5.90 -8.69 1.07
C VAL A 184 -4.45 -8.76 0.57
N VAL A 185 -4.26 -8.54 -0.72
CA VAL A 185 -2.94 -8.45 -1.35
C VAL A 185 -2.56 -6.96 -1.46
N PRO A 186 -1.58 -6.48 -0.68
CA PRO A 186 -1.10 -5.12 -0.83
C PRO A 186 -0.43 -4.97 -2.21
N SER A 187 -0.76 -3.86 -2.88
CA SER A 187 -0.35 -3.58 -4.25
C SER A 187 0.38 -2.24 -4.27
N ASP A 188 1.63 -2.23 -4.73
CA ASP A 188 2.45 -1.01 -4.79
C ASP A 188 2.03 -0.04 -5.91
N SER A 189 1.25 -0.53 -6.87
CA SER A 189 0.68 0.25 -7.97
C SER A 189 -0.85 0.28 -7.87
N PRO A 190 -1.49 1.44 -8.08
CA PRO A 190 -2.93 1.59 -7.93
C PRO A 190 -3.67 0.77 -8.99
N VAL A 191 -4.72 0.08 -8.54
CA VAL A 191 -5.74 -0.49 -9.42
C VAL A 191 -6.55 0.64 -10.03
N PHE A 192 -6.84 0.55 -11.34
CA PHE A 192 -7.65 1.54 -12.06
C PHE A 192 -8.61 0.86 -13.04
N ILE A 193 -9.53 1.62 -13.62
CA ILE A 193 -10.45 1.12 -14.66
C ILE A 193 -9.95 1.62 -16.02
N GLU A 194 -9.82 0.71 -16.97
CA GLU A 194 -9.46 0.97 -18.37
C GLU A 194 -10.48 0.30 -19.27
N GLN A 195 -11.08 1.03 -20.21
CA GLN A 195 -12.08 0.49 -21.15
C GLN A 195 -13.18 -0.39 -20.48
N GLY A 196 -13.64 0.00 -19.28
CA GLY A 196 -14.64 -0.77 -18.52
C GLY A 196 -14.14 -2.09 -17.92
N ARG A 197 -12.83 -2.22 -17.70
CA ARG A 197 -12.18 -3.36 -17.02
C ARG A 197 -11.25 -2.89 -15.90
N THR A 198 -11.30 -3.59 -14.77
CA THR A 198 -10.39 -3.37 -13.64
C THR A 198 -9.00 -3.89 -13.99
N MET A 199 -8.02 -2.98 -14.02
CA MET A 199 -6.61 -3.22 -14.35
C MET A 199 -5.79 -3.36 -13.07
N VAL A 200 -5.09 -4.49 -12.94
CA VAL A 200 -4.42 -4.90 -11.70
C VAL A 200 -2.95 -5.29 -11.94
N PRO A 201 -2.03 -5.12 -10.97
CA PRO A 201 -0.64 -5.52 -11.16
C PRO A 201 -0.48 -7.05 -11.23
N LEU A 202 0.05 -7.52 -12.36
CA LEU A 202 0.18 -8.94 -12.66
C LEU A 202 1.03 -9.69 -11.63
N ARG A 203 2.17 -9.11 -11.23
CA ARG A 203 3.16 -9.77 -10.35
C ARG A 203 2.59 -10.09 -8.98
N PHE A 204 2.12 -9.08 -8.25
CA PHE A 204 1.59 -9.20 -6.89
C PHE A 204 0.52 -10.28 -6.75
N ILE A 205 -0.42 -10.30 -7.71
CA ILE A 205 -1.53 -11.25 -7.66
C ILE A 205 -1.07 -12.66 -8.05
N SER A 206 -0.20 -12.79 -9.05
CA SER A 206 0.35 -14.07 -9.47
C SER A 206 1.18 -14.71 -8.35
N GLU A 207 2.03 -13.93 -7.69
CA GLU A 207 2.86 -14.39 -6.57
C GLU A 207 2.00 -14.75 -5.34
N ALA A 208 0.96 -13.97 -5.04
CA ALA A 208 -0.03 -14.32 -4.01
C ALA A 208 -0.82 -15.61 -4.32
N LEU A 209 -0.91 -15.99 -5.61
CA LEU A 209 -1.48 -17.26 -6.09
C LEU A 209 -0.44 -18.40 -6.23
N GLY A 210 0.80 -18.17 -5.78
CA GLY A 210 1.90 -19.14 -5.83
C GLY A 210 2.56 -19.31 -7.21
N LEU A 211 2.37 -18.35 -8.12
CA LEU A 211 2.95 -18.35 -9.47
C LEU A 211 4.13 -17.40 -9.55
N LYS A 212 5.25 -17.85 -10.13
CA LYS A 212 6.38 -16.97 -10.43
C LYS A 212 6.09 -16.08 -11.64
N VAL A 213 6.63 -14.86 -11.63
CA VAL A 213 6.50 -13.91 -12.75
C VAL A 213 7.87 -13.40 -13.21
N ASN A 214 8.23 -13.76 -14.44
CA ASN A 214 9.44 -13.29 -15.10
C ASN A 214 9.11 -12.28 -16.23
N TRP A 215 10.12 -11.57 -16.72
CA TRP A 215 10.00 -10.55 -17.76
C TRP A 215 11.03 -10.77 -18.88
N ASP A 216 10.55 -10.84 -20.12
CA ASP A 216 11.39 -10.78 -21.31
C ASP A 216 11.37 -9.35 -21.87
N GLY A 217 12.46 -8.63 -21.66
CA GLY A 217 12.64 -7.28 -22.17
C GLY A 217 12.81 -7.18 -23.69
N LYS A 218 13.29 -8.23 -24.37
CA LYS A 218 13.51 -8.22 -25.83
C LYS A 218 12.19 -8.26 -26.58
N THR A 219 11.25 -9.11 -26.13
CA THR A 219 9.91 -9.22 -26.74
C THR A 219 8.85 -8.38 -26.05
N ARG A 220 9.20 -7.70 -24.95
CA ARG A 220 8.27 -6.99 -24.04
C ARG A 220 7.12 -7.88 -23.58
N THR A 221 7.47 -9.03 -23.01
CA THR A 221 6.52 -10.08 -22.61
C THR A 221 6.64 -10.40 -21.12
N ALA A 222 5.52 -10.34 -20.40
CA ALA A 222 5.44 -10.91 -19.06
C ALA A 222 5.18 -12.41 -19.13
N ILE A 223 5.91 -13.20 -18.35
CA ILE A 223 5.87 -14.66 -18.35
C ILE A 223 5.43 -15.10 -16.96
N VAL A 224 4.38 -15.89 -16.85
CA VAL A 224 3.79 -16.32 -15.56
C VAL A 224 3.70 -17.83 -15.49
N GLY A 225 4.06 -18.41 -14.34
CA GLY A 225 4.08 -19.86 -14.14
C GLY A 225 5.34 -20.53 -14.71
N GLU A 226 5.39 -21.85 -14.58
CA GLU A 226 6.54 -22.68 -14.97
C GLU A 226 6.08 -23.99 -15.64
N GLY A 227 6.96 -24.62 -16.42
CA GLY A 227 6.70 -25.88 -17.10
C GLY A 227 5.42 -25.83 -17.96
N LYS A 228 4.60 -26.87 -17.89
CA LYS A 228 3.34 -26.99 -18.65
C LYS A 228 2.30 -25.90 -18.37
N ASN A 229 2.44 -25.15 -17.28
CA ASN A 229 1.53 -24.08 -16.88
C ASN A 229 2.05 -22.68 -17.22
N VAL A 230 3.15 -22.56 -17.99
CA VAL A 230 3.68 -21.24 -18.38
C VAL A 230 2.71 -20.54 -19.36
N MET A 231 2.43 -19.27 -19.06
CA MET A 231 1.66 -18.37 -19.92
C MET A 231 2.43 -17.09 -20.20
N LYS A 232 2.26 -16.54 -21.40
CA LYS A 232 2.97 -15.35 -21.89
C LYS A 232 1.98 -14.24 -22.27
N LEU A 233 2.25 -13.04 -21.78
CA LEU A 233 1.44 -11.84 -21.99
C LEU A 233 2.31 -10.75 -22.67
N PRO A 234 2.32 -10.69 -24.01
CA PRO A 234 3.01 -9.65 -24.75
C PRO A 234 2.30 -8.30 -24.58
N ILE A 235 3.07 -7.27 -24.22
CA ILE A 235 2.53 -5.93 -23.96
C ILE A 235 1.92 -5.31 -25.22
N GLY A 236 0.76 -4.64 -25.06
CA GLY A 236 0.01 -4.02 -26.14
C GLY A 236 -0.84 -5.00 -26.97
N LYS A 237 -0.82 -6.30 -26.65
CA LYS A 237 -1.64 -7.32 -27.33
C LYS A 237 -2.81 -7.78 -26.44
N LYS A 238 -3.94 -8.06 -27.08
CA LYS A 238 -5.18 -8.55 -26.47
C LYS A 238 -5.20 -10.08 -26.32
N VAL A 239 -4.08 -10.67 -25.89
CA VAL A 239 -3.90 -12.14 -25.88
C VAL A 239 -3.03 -12.65 -24.73
N ILE A 240 -3.37 -13.83 -24.23
CA ILE A 240 -2.54 -14.69 -23.38
C ILE A 240 -2.15 -15.91 -24.24
N LEU A 241 -0.85 -16.17 -24.36
CA LEU A 241 -0.32 -17.34 -25.09
C LEU A 241 0.02 -18.44 -24.08
N LYS A 242 -0.40 -19.68 -24.35
CA LYS A 242 -0.11 -20.85 -23.50
C LYS A 242 1.11 -21.62 -24.01
N HIS A 243 1.63 -22.55 -23.20
CA HIS A 243 2.77 -23.39 -23.61
C HIS A 243 2.47 -24.26 -24.84
N ASP A 244 1.24 -24.77 -24.97
CA ASP A 244 0.79 -25.64 -26.06
C ASP A 244 0.65 -24.93 -27.43
N GLY A 245 0.99 -23.64 -27.51
CA GLY A 245 0.83 -22.82 -28.71
C GLY A 245 -0.58 -22.26 -28.92
N SER A 246 -1.56 -22.69 -28.11
CA SER A 246 -2.90 -22.10 -28.12
C SER A 246 -2.89 -20.72 -27.46
N SER A 247 -3.96 -19.94 -27.72
CA SER A 247 -4.08 -18.58 -27.19
C SER A 247 -5.48 -18.28 -26.70
N LYS A 248 -5.58 -17.34 -25.76
CA LYS A 248 -6.84 -16.85 -25.17
C LYS A 248 -6.91 -15.34 -25.30
N ALA A 249 -7.98 -14.82 -25.90
CA ALA A 249 -8.19 -13.38 -26.05
C ALA A 249 -8.52 -12.72 -24.69
N ILE A 250 -8.10 -11.46 -24.53
CA ILE A 250 -8.47 -10.60 -23.39
C ILE A 250 -8.98 -9.24 -23.88
N ASP A 251 -10.05 -8.73 -23.27
CA ASP A 251 -10.79 -7.57 -23.76
C ASP A 251 -9.95 -6.28 -23.86
N VAL A 252 -8.95 -6.14 -22.98
CA VAL A 252 -8.04 -4.99 -22.85
C VAL A 252 -6.60 -5.54 -22.83
N PRO A 253 -5.64 -4.93 -23.55
CA PRO A 253 -4.29 -5.47 -23.61
C PRO A 253 -3.56 -5.40 -22.26
N ALA A 254 -2.59 -6.28 -22.06
CA ALA A 254 -1.61 -6.09 -21.01
C ALA A 254 -0.77 -4.83 -21.30
N MET A 255 -0.57 -3.95 -20.33
CA MET A 255 0.17 -2.70 -20.53
C MET A 255 1.05 -2.34 -19.34
N ILE A 256 2.04 -1.47 -19.56
CA ILE A 256 2.93 -0.99 -18.50
C ILE A 256 2.43 0.37 -18.03
N ARG A 257 2.20 0.53 -16.72
CA ARG A 257 1.86 1.80 -16.06
C ARG A 257 2.58 1.86 -14.72
N ASN A 258 3.18 3.00 -14.40
CA ASN A 258 3.98 3.20 -13.17
C ASN A 258 5.00 2.05 -12.96
N GLU A 259 5.73 1.69 -14.02
CA GLU A 259 6.73 0.60 -14.00
C GLU A 259 6.20 -0.78 -13.57
N ARG A 260 4.89 -1.02 -13.65
CA ARG A 260 4.26 -2.33 -13.40
C ARG A 260 3.50 -2.82 -14.62
N THR A 261 3.54 -4.14 -14.85
CA THR A 261 2.67 -4.79 -15.84
C THR A 261 1.26 -4.89 -15.26
N MET A 262 0.33 -4.18 -15.88
CA MET A 262 -1.07 -4.12 -15.56
C MET A 262 -1.86 -5.00 -16.53
N VAL A 263 -2.77 -5.81 -16.01
CA VAL A 263 -3.62 -6.72 -16.80
C VAL A 263 -5.08 -6.55 -16.40
N PRO A 264 -6.06 -6.79 -17.32
CA PRO A 264 -7.45 -6.87 -16.92
C PRO A 264 -7.63 -8.06 -15.98
N ILE A 265 -8.40 -7.87 -14.89
CA ILE A 265 -8.50 -8.87 -13.82
C ILE A 265 -8.93 -10.27 -14.27
N ARG A 266 -9.71 -10.41 -15.35
CA ARG A 266 -10.05 -11.72 -15.95
C ARG A 266 -8.81 -12.52 -16.37
N ALA A 267 -7.74 -11.86 -16.83
CA ALA A 267 -6.50 -12.52 -17.21
C ALA A 267 -5.90 -13.32 -16.06
N ILE A 268 -6.02 -12.84 -14.81
CA ILE A 268 -5.55 -13.58 -13.64
C ILE A 268 -6.27 -14.93 -13.50
N GLY A 269 -7.60 -14.95 -13.69
CA GLY A 269 -8.37 -16.20 -13.62
C GLY A 269 -7.95 -17.21 -14.68
N GLU A 270 -7.76 -16.73 -15.92
CA GLU A 270 -7.25 -17.55 -17.03
C GLU A 270 -5.83 -18.10 -16.77
N ILE A 271 -4.93 -17.29 -16.18
CA ILE A 271 -3.54 -17.66 -15.89
C ILE A 271 -3.42 -18.64 -14.72
N SER A 272 -4.21 -18.45 -13.67
CA SER A 272 -4.03 -19.15 -12.39
C SER A 272 -4.98 -20.32 -12.15
N GLY A 273 -6.05 -20.40 -12.96
CA GLY A 273 -7.21 -21.25 -12.72
C GLY A 273 -8.14 -20.75 -11.60
N ALA A 274 -7.83 -19.62 -10.96
CA ALA A 274 -8.60 -19.12 -9.82
C ALA A 274 -9.93 -18.48 -10.24
N LYS A 275 -10.96 -18.66 -9.41
CA LYS A 275 -12.25 -18.01 -9.54
C LYS A 275 -12.14 -16.54 -9.14
N VAL A 276 -12.33 -15.67 -10.12
CA VAL A 276 -12.32 -14.20 -9.96
C VAL A 276 -13.76 -13.70 -9.83
N ASN A 277 -14.01 -12.85 -8.82
CA ASN A 277 -15.25 -12.13 -8.62
C ASN A 277 -14.99 -10.62 -8.41
N TRP A 278 -15.97 -9.79 -8.76
CA TRP A 278 -15.98 -8.35 -8.48
C TRP A 278 -17.11 -8.01 -7.53
N ASP A 279 -16.78 -7.53 -6.34
CA ASP A 279 -17.73 -6.91 -5.43
C ASP A 279 -17.78 -5.41 -5.70
N GLY A 280 -18.82 -4.96 -6.40
CA GLY A 280 -19.04 -3.54 -6.70
C GLY A 280 -19.43 -2.69 -5.48
N ALA A 281 -20.03 -3.28 -4.44
CA ALA A 281 -20.47 -2.56 -3.24
C ALA A 281 -19.28 -2.24 -2.31
N ASN A 282 -18.28 -3.13 -2.27
CA ASN A 282 -17.04 -2.94 -1.53
C ASN A 282 -15.86 -2.48 -2.39
N ARG A 283 -16.06 -2.39 -3.72
CA ARG A 283 -15.00 -2.15 -4.72
C ARG A 283 -13.83 -3.10 -4.52
N GLN A 284 -14.14 -4.39 -4.49
CA GLN A 284 -13.16 -5.41 -4.16
C GLN A 284 -13.07 -6.46 -5.27
N VAL A 285 -11.86 -6.66 -5.76
CA VAL A 285 -11.51 -7.85 -6.52
C VAL A 285 -11.34 -9.00 -5.53
N ILE A 286 -12.06 -10.10 -5.73
CA ILE A 286 -11.97 -11.30 -4.89
C ILE A 286 -11.52 -12.46 -5.77
N ILE A 287 -10.42 -13.10 -5.42
CA ILE A 287 -9.82 -14.19 -6.19
C ILE A 287 -9.65 -15.39 -5.26
N ASN A 288 -10.27 -16.52 -5.58
CA ASN A 288 -10.17 -17.74 -4.78
C ASN A 288 -9.76 -18.91 -5.66
N LYS A 289 -8.80 -19.71 -5.20
CA LYS A 289 -8.30 -20.91 -5.86
C LYS A 289 -8.65 -22.16 -5.04
#